data_AF-A0A7U9SNP1-F1
#
_entry.id   AF-A0A7U9SNP1-F1
#
_cell.length_a   1.000
_cell.length_b   1.000
_cell.length_c   1.000
_cell.angle_alpha   90.00
_cell.angle_beta   90.00
_cell.angle_gamma   90.00
#
_symmetry.space_group_name_H-M   'P 1'
#
loop_
_entity.id
_entity.type
_entity.pdbx_description
1 polymer ?
#
loop_
_entity_poly.entity_id
_entity_poly.type
_entity_poly.pdbx_seq_one_letter_code
_entity_poly.pdbx_strand_id
1 'polypeptide(L)'
;MKKAELFKEYQEMVDQGKELDCIILYIHMPTGEQETIVNPNVAEKMAYIEKTYNDDLVHAGCADIYITEAFFSEKNDYYGFGEAVGFLKDGYKVARAGWNGKGMWIRKIERGEPSPCDNGMENLPYLEMKTADNKLVPWLASQTDILAEDWVIVEEPGEEE
;
A
#
# COMPACT_ATOMS: atom_id res chain seq x y z
N MET A 1 -11.53 14.91 17.99
CA MET A 1 -12.60 14.75 16.99
C MET A 1 -13.88 14.33 17.69
N LYS A 2 -15.06 14.74 17.22
CA LYS A 2 -16.36 14.23 17.69
C LYS A 2 -16.83 13.05 16.83
N LYS A 3 -17.66 12.17 17.38
CA LYS A 3 -18.25 11.05 16.62
C LYS A 3 -18.97 11.52 15.35
N ALA A 4 -19.71 12.63 15.42
CA ALA A 4 -20.40 13.20 14.26
C ALA A 4 -19.43 13.62 13.14
N GLU A 5 -18.23 14.11 13.48
CA GLU A 5 -17.21 14.49 12.49
C GLU A 5 -16.66 13.25 11.78
N LEU A 6 -16.32 12.20 12.56
CA LEU A 6 -15.83 10.93 12.02
C LEU A 6 -16.82 10.28 11.04
N PHE A 7 -18.11 10.25 11.40
CA PHE A 7 -19.15 9.64 10.57
C PHE A 7 -19.44 10.48 9.33
N LYS A 8 -19.36 11.81 9.45
CA LYS A 8 -19.48 12.69 8.30
C LYS A 8 -18.35 12.46 7.30
N GLU A 9 -17.11 12.38 7.76
CA GLU A 9 -15.95 12.10 6.91
C GLU A 9 -16.09 10.74 6.21
N TYR A 10 -16.47 9.69 6.95
CA TYR A 10 -16.74 8.38 6.37
C TYR A 10 -17.79 8.44 5.26
N GLN A 11 -18.92 9.11 5.50
CA GLN A 11 -19.99 9.22 4.51
C GLN A 11 -19.55 10.01 3.28
N GLU A 12 -18.79 11.10 3.45
CA GLU A 12 -18.24 11.87 2.33
C GLU A 12 -17.34 11.02 1.43
N MET A 13 -16.52 10.13 2.01
CA MET A 13 -15.68 9.21 1.22
C MET A 13 -16.50 8.17 0.46
N VAL A 14 -17.52 7.59 1.11
CA VAL A 14 -18.45 6.64 0.48
C VAL A 14 -19.23 7.31 -0.66
N ASP A 15 -19.72 8.53 -0.45
CA ASP A 15 -20.48 9.29 -1.45
C ASP A 15 -19.63 9.68 -2.67
N GLN A 16 -18.32 9.89 -2.46
CA GLN A 16 -17.34 10.11 -3.53
C GLN A 16 -16.99 8.82 -4.29
N GLY A 17 -17.49 7.65 -3.85
CA GLY A 17 -17.18 6.36 -4.45
C GLY A 17 -15.75 5.89 -4.21
N LYS A 18 -15.08 6.41 -3.16
CA LYS A 18 -13.74 5.99 -2.79
C LYS A 18 -13.77 4.60 -2.18
N GLU A 19 -12.86 3.74 -2.63
CA GLU A 19 -12.62 2.46 -1.97
C GLU A 19 -11.68 2.70 -0.79
N LEU A 20 -12.08 2.27 0.41
CA LEU A 20 -11.28 2.46 1.63
C LEU A 20 -10.51 1.17 1.92
N ASP A 21 -9.20 1.31 2.13
CA ASP A 21 -8.32 0.21 2.48
C ASP A 21 -8.44 -0.16 3.97
N CYS A 22 -8.37 0.84 4.85
CA CYS A 22 -8.53 0.62 6.29
C CYS A 22 -8.93 1.88 7.07
N ILE A 23 -9.39 1.67 8.30
CA ILE A 23 -9.51 2.71 9.32
C ILE A 23 -8.39 2.53 10.35
N ILE A 24 -7.70 3.61 10.66
CA ILE A 24 -6.64 3.67 11.65
C ILE A 24 -7.17 4.44 12.86
N LEU A 25 -7.13 3.82 14.04
CA LEU A 25 -7.60 4.40 15.29
C LEU A 25 -6.45 4.49 16.28
N TYR A 26 -6.29 5.66 16.89
CA TYR A 26 -5.47 5.83 18.08
C TYR A 26 -6.39 5.81 19.30
N ILE A 27 -6.10 4.91 20.24
CA ILE A 27 -6.98 4.63 21.37
C ILE A 27 -6.20 4.80 22.66
N HIS A 28 -6.69 5.63 23.56
CA HIS A 28 -6.22 5.68 24.93
C HIS A 28 -6.77 4.48 25.70
N MET A 29 -5.91 3.80 26.45
CA MET A 29 -6.25 2.61 27.24
C MET A 29 -6.24 2.90 28.74
N PRO A 30 -6.86 2.04 29.59
CA PRO A 30 -7.02 2.33 31.02
C PRO A 30 -5.71 2.51 31.79
N THR A 31 -4.63 1.89 31.32
CA THR A 31 -3.30 2.00 31.93
C THR A 31 -2.49 3.21 31.44
N GLY A 32 -3.08 4.06 30.58
CA GLY A 32 -2.52 5.34 30.12
C GLY A 32 -1.68 5.23 28.85
N GLU A 33 -1.45 4.03 28.33
CA GLU A 33 -0.85 3.80 27.03
C GLU A 33 -1.80 4.17 25.89
N GLN A 34 -1.21 4.41 24.72
CA GLN A 34 -1.92 4.57 23.47
C GLN A 34 -1.73 3.33 22.60
N GLU A 35 -2.82 2.75 22.14
CA GLU A 35 -2.84 1.68 21.15
C GLU A 35 -3.16 2.23 19.76
N THR A 36 -2.65 1.57 18.73
CA THR A 36 -3.00 1.84 17.32
C THR A 36 -3.69 0.62 16.74
N ILE A 37 -4.92 0.79 16.28
CA ILE A 37 -5.69 -0.26 15.60
C ILE A 37 -5.80 0.11 14.12
N VAL A 38 -5.30 -0.77 13.25
CA VAL A 38 -5.54 -0.72 11.80
C VAL A 38 -6.54 -1.80 11.46
N ASN A 39 -7.71 -1.43 10.92
CA ASN A 39 -8.76 -2.39 10.58
C ASN A 39 -9.18 -2.24 9.11
N PRO A 40 -8.99 -3.26 8.27
CA PRO A 40 -9.37 -3.20 6.85
C PRO A 40 -10.89 -3.28 6.63
N ASN A 41 -11.66 -3.82 7.59
CA ASN A 41 -13.12 -3.87 7.49
C ASN A 41 -13.73 -2.57 8.02
N VAL A 42 -13.60 -1.51 7.23
CA VAL A 42 -14.00 -0.14 7.61
C VAL A 42 -15.49 -0.06 7.98
N ALA A 43 -16.36 -0.65 7.16
CA ALA A 43 -17.81 -0.59 7.38
C ALA A 43 -18.24 -1.26 8.69
N GLU A 44 -17.76 -2.48 8.97
CA GLU A 44 -18.06 -3.15 10.24
C GLU A 44 -17.46 -2.40 11.43
N LYS A 45 -16.25 -1.84 11.28
CA LYS A 45 -15.63 -1.08 12.36
C LYS A 45 -16.39 0.22 12.65
N MET A 46 -16.89 0.91 11.63
CA MET A 46 -17.76 2.08 11.78
C MET A 46 -19.07 1.72 12.48
N ALA A 47 -19.74 0.63 12.07
CA ALA A 47 -20.95 0.15 12.75
C ALA A 47 -20.69 -0.23 14.22
N TYR A 48 -19.54 -0.83 14.52
CA TYR A 48 -19.12 -1.11 15.89
C TYR A 48 -18.95 0.19 16.68
N ILE A 49 -18.23 1.19 16.14
CA ILE A 49 -18.03 2.49 16.79
C ILE A 49 -19.38 3.17 17.06
N GLU A 50 -20.32 3.07 16.11
CA GLU A 50 -21.68 3.61 16.27
C GLU A 50 -22.37 3.07 17.51
N LYS A 51 -22.26 1.76 17.74
CA LYS A 51 -22.89 1.05 18.83
C LYS A 51 -22.20 1.25 20.18
N THR A 52 -20.86 1.30 20.20
CA THR A 52 -20.09 1.16 21.44
C THR A 52 -19.46 2.44 21.95
N TYR A 53 -19.43 3.52 21.18
CA TYR A 53 -18.87 4.80 21.58
C TYR A 53 -19.92 5.92 21.59
N ASN A 54 -19.81 6.80 22.59
CA ASN A 54 -20.65 7.99 22.70
C ASN A 54 -20.18 9.12 21.75
N ASP A 55 -20.80 10.30 21.84
CA ASP A 55 -20.51 11.44 20.98
C ASP A 55 -19.08 11.99 21.11
N ASP A 56 -18.44 11.74 22.26
CA ASP A 56 -17.07 12.10 22.57
C ASP A 56 -16.07 10.98 22.22
N LEU A 57 -16.53 9.92 21.56
CA LEU A 57 -15.74 8.73 21.24
C LEU A 57 -15.13 8.05 22.48
N VAL A 58 -15.89 8.05 23.59
CA VAL A 58 -15.59 7.27 24.81
C VAL A 58 -16.39 5.97 24.80
N HIS A 59 -15.74 4.85 25.11
CA HIS A 59 -16.32 3.52 25.04
C HIS A 59 -17.37 3.31 26.16
N ALA A 60 -18.55 2.79 25.81
CA ALA A 60 -19.68 2.62 26.71
C ALA A 60 -19.39 1.63 27.86
N GLY A 61 -18.49 0.67 27.65
CA GLY A 61 -18.09 -0.32 28.65
C GLY A 61 -16.94 0.12 29.56
N CYS A 62 -16.23 1.20 29.23
CA CYS A 62 -15.07 1.68 30.00
C CYS A 62 -14.74 3.13 29.65
N ALA A 63 -14.88 4.04 30.61
CA ALA A 63 -14.65 5.48 30.38
C ALA A 63 -13.18 5.84 30.10
N ASP A 64 -12.24 4.99 30.52
CA ASP A 64 -10.81 5.18 30.27
C ASP A 64 -10.36 4.66 28.88
N ILE A 65 -11.29 4.07 28.11
CA ILE A 65 -11.08 3.69 26.71
C ILE A 65 -11.75 4.71 25.80
N TYR A 66 -10.97 5.47 25.06
CA TYR A 66 -11.50 6.46 24.12
C TYR A 66 -10.60 6.64 22.91
N ILE A 67 -11.21 6.95 21.76
CA ILE A 67 -10.50 7.19 20.51
C ILE A 67 -9.99 8.64 20.54
N THR A 68 -8.68 8.82 20.47
CA THR A 68 -8.04 10.14 20.43
C THR A 68 -8.04 10.70 19.02
N GLU A 69 -7.70 9.87 18.05
CA GLU A 69 -7.62 10.21 16.62
C GLU A 69 -8.09 9.03 15.77
N ALA A 70 -8.66 9.35 14.60
CA ALA A 70 -9.12 8.37 13.63
C ALA A 70 -8.86 8.90 12.22
N PHE A 71 -8.39 8.02 11.33
CA PHE A 71 -8.10 8.34 9.95
C PHE A 71 -8.56 7.20 9.05
N PHE A 72 -8.99 7.54 7.83
CA PHE A 72 -9.23 6.55 6.78
C PHE A 72 -8.03 6.50 5.85
N SER A 73 -7.60 5.29 5.52
CA SER A 73 -6.72 5.04 4.38
C SER A 73 -7.60 4.73 3.18
N GLU A 74 -7.48 5.53 2.13
CA GLU A 74 -8.06 5.22 0.85
C GLU A 74 -7.22 4.14 0.19
N LYS A 75 -7.88 3.21 -0.51
CA LYS A 75 -7.19 2.27 -1.38
C LYS A 75 -6.63 3.08 -2.54
N ASN A 76 -5.32 3.28 -2.51
CA ASN A 76 -4.59 3.84 -3.62
C ASN A 76 -4.00 2.69 -4.42
N ASP A 77 -4.40 2.56 -5.68
CA ASP A 77 -3.76 1.62 -6.61
C ASP A 77 -2.33 2.07 -6.96
N TYR A 78 -1.95 3.28 -6.54
CA TYR A 78 -0.61 3.83 -6.69
C TYR A 78 0.22 3.77 -5.42
N TYR A 79 1.49 3.45 -5.63
CA TYR A 79 2.49 3.28 -4.59
C TYR A 79 3.67 4.24 -4.79
N GLY A 80 4.37 4.53 -3.71
CA GLY A 80 5.68 5.19 -3.76
C GLY A 80 6.77 4.26 -4.28
N PHE A 81 7.93 4.84 -4.61
CA PHE A 81 9.10 4.08 -5.04
C PHE A 81 9.59 3.06 -3.99
N GLY A 82 9.48 3.38 -2.70
CA GLY A 82 9.92 2.48 -1.62
C GLY A 82 9.12 1.18 -1.57
N GLU A 83 7.81 1.31 -1.67
CA GLU A 83 6.84 0.22 -1.73
C GLU A 83 7.02 -0.59 -3.01
N ALA A 84 7.21 0.08 -4.16
CA ALA A 84 7.54 -0.59 -5.42
C ALA A 84 8.79 -1.47 -5.31
N VAL A 85 9.85 -0.99 -4.62
CA VAL A 85 11.05 -1.79 -4.31
C VAL A 85 10.74 -2.95 -3.37
N GLY A 86 9.81 -2.77 -2.42
CA GLY A 86 9.28 -3.86 -1.58
C GLY A 86 8.66 -4.97 -2.42
N PHE A 87 7.69 -4.63 -3.27
CA PHE A 87 7.04 -5.57 -4.18
C PHE A 87 8.04 -6.27 -5.12
N LEU A 88 9.02 -5.55 -5.66
CA LEU A 88 10.09 -6.15 -6.46
C LEU A 88 10.90 -7.20 -5.68
N LYS A 89 11.18 -6.97 -4.40
CA LYS A 89 11.88 -7.94 -3.55
C LYS A 89 11.04 -9.19 -3.29
N ASP A 90 9.72 -9.02 -3.26
CA ASP A 90 8.76 -10.10 -3.06
C ASP A 90 8.36 -10.82 -4.37
N GLY A 91 8.99 -10.45 -5.49
CA GLY A 91 8.85 -11.14 -6.78
C GLY A 91 7.73 -10.62 -7.68
N TYR A 92 7.06 -9.54 -7.30
CA TYR A 92 6.04 -8.90 -8.14
C TYR A 92 6.69 -8.20 -9.34
N LYS A 93 5.91 -8.03 -10.41
CA LYS A 93 6.22 -7.06 -11.46
C LYS A 93 5.50 -5.76 -11.16
N VAL A 94 6.22 -4.66 -11.26
CA VAL A 94 5.66 -3.31 -11.07
C VAL A 94 5.92 -2.43 -12.27
N ALA A 95 5.11 -1.40 -12.44
CA ALA A 95 5.26 -0.40 -13.49
C ALA A 95 4.90 0.98 -12.96
N ARG A 96 5.23 2.02 -13.72
CA ARG A 96 4.64 3.35 -13.48
C ARG A 96 3.47 3.56 -14.41
N ALA A 97 2.37 4.10 -13.90
CA ALA A 97 1.22 4.46 -14.72
C ALA A 97 1.55 5.55 -15.76
N GLY A 98 2.49 6.44 -15.45
CA GLY A 98 2.99 7.48 -16.33
C GLY A 98 4.03 7.04 -17.36
N TRP A 99 4.41 5.76 -17.44
CA TRP A 99 5.34 5.30 -18.49
C TRP A 99 4.70 5.34 -19.88
N ASN A 100 5.46 5.83 -20.86
CA ASN A 100 5.03 5.99 -22.25
C ASN A 100 5.12 4.68 -23.06
N GLY A 101 4.44 3.62 -22.62
CA GLY A 101 4.37 2.36 -23.35
C GLY A 101 3.46 1.34 -22.68
N LYS A 102 2.61 0.69 -23.48
CA LYS A 102 1.72 -0.36 -22.98
C LYS A 102 2.51 -1.62 -22.63
N GLY A 103 2.24 -2.19 -21.45
CA GLY A 103 2.84 -3.46 -21.03
C GLY A 103 4.34 -3.37 -20.69
N MET A 104 4.83 -2.18 -20.36
CA MET A 104 6.15 -2.00 -19.73
C MET A 104 6.06 -2.39 -18.26
N TRP A 105 7.09 -3.04 -17.75
CA TRP A 105 7.21 -3.39 -16.34
C TRP A 105 8.67 -3.58 -15.95
N ILE A 106 8.92 -3.56 -14.65
CA ILE A 106 10.19 -3.96 -14.05
C ILE A 106 9.97 -5.15 -13.13
N ARG A 107 10.98 -6.01 -13.05
CA ARG A 107 11.02 -7.15 -12.14
C ARG A 107 12.39 -7.28 -11.53
N LYS A 108 12.47 -7.93 -10.38
CA LYS A 108 13.74 -8.39 -9.84
C LYS A 108 14.14 -9.69 -10.54
N ILE A 109 15.34 -9.70 -11.08
CA ILE A 109 16.02 -10.92 -11.50
C ILE A 109 16.85 -11.39 -10.32
N GLU A 110 16.48 -12.56 -9.79
CA GLU A 110 17.34 -13.29 -8.87
C GLU A 110 18.60 -13.78 -9.59
N ARG A 111 19.48 -14.44 -8.85
CA ARG A 111 20.67 -15.08 -9.43
C ARG A 111 20.28 -15.88 -10.68
N GLY A 112 20.72 -15.41 -11.84
CA GLY A 112 20.57 -16.15 -13.08
C GLY A 112 21.41 -17.42 -13.04
N GLU A 113 20.97 -18.46 -13.75
CA GLU A 113 21.88 -19.56 -14.05
C GLU A 113 23.09 -19.00 -14.82
N PRO A 114 24.31 -19.47 -14.52
CA PRO A 114 25.50 -19.02 -15.23
C PRO A 114 25.32 -19.16 -16.75
N SER A 115 25.28 -18.02 -17.42
CA SER A 115 25.27 -17.94 -18.86
C SER A 115 26.70 -18.03 -19.39
N PRO A 116 26.94 -18.64 -20.57
CA PRO A 116 28.23 -18.54 -21.26
C PRO A 116 28.71 -17.09 -21.44
N CYS A 117 27.79 -16.12 -21.44
CA CYS A 117 28.08 -14.69 -21.55
C CYS A 117 28.69 -14.09 -20.27
N ASP A 118 28.63 -14.78 -19.13
CA ASP A 118 29.09 -14.27 -17.84
C ASP A 118 30.61 -14.42 -17.65
N ASN A 119 31.31 -15.05 -18.60
CA ASN A 119 32.77 -15.28 -18.55
C ASN A 119 33.25 -15.96 -17.25
N GLY A 120 32.42 -16.83 -16.67
CA GLY A 120 32.71 -17.51 -15.41
C GLY A 120 32.58 -16.63 -14.16
N MET A 121 32.06 -15.41 -14.29
CA MET A 121 31.72 -14.55 -13.17
C MET A 121 30.33 -14.87 -12.63
N GLU A 122 30.12 -14.61 -11.34
CA GLU A 122 28.83 -14.75 -10.70
C GLU A 122 27.98 -13.49 -10.92
N ASN A 123 26.74 -13.67 -11.38
CA ASN A 123 25.77 -12.61 -11.48
C ASN A 123 25.14 -12.30 -10.11
N LEU A 124 25.17 -11.02 -9.74
CA LEU A 124 24.40 -10.51 -8.61
C LEU A 124 22.96 -10.21 -9.03
N PRO A 125 21.99 -10.22 -8.09
CA PRO A 125 20.63 -9.80 -8.38
C PRO A 125 20.58 -8.38 -8.92
N TYR A 126 19.69 -8.13 -9.87
CA TYR A 126 19.48 -6.83 -10.48
C TYR A 126 18.02 -6.64 -10.90
N LEU A 127 17.66 -5.43 -11.31
CA LEU A 127 16.33 -5.14 -11.83
C LEU A 127 16.37 -5.14 -13.36
N GLU A 128 15.39 -5.80 -13.96
CA GLU A 128 15.22 -5.87 -15.41
C GLU A 128 13.93 -5.14 -15.79
N MET A 129 13.96 -4.42 -16.91
CA MET A 129 12.80 -3.78 -17.50
C MET A 129 12.41 -4.50 -18.78
N LYS A 130 11.11 -4.77 -18.94
CA LYS A 130 10.49 -4.98 -20.25
C LYS A 130 10.12 -3.63 -20.86
N THR A 131 10.74 -3.31 -21.99
CA THR A 131 10.48 -2.07 -22.73
C THR A 131 9.20 -2.15 -23.56
N ALA A 132 8.74 -0.99 -24.06
CA ALA A 132 7.56 -0.90 -24.92
C ALA A 132 7.67 -1.76 -26.20
N ASP A 133 8.90 -1.98 -26.67
CA ASP A 133 9.20 -2.79 -27.86
C ASP A 133 9.36 -4.29 -27.55
N ASN A 134 8.90 -4.75 -26.39
CA ASN A 134 9.03 -6.14 -25.92
C ASN A 134 10.49 -6.64 -25.87
N LYS A 135 11.41 -5.78 -25.41
CA LYS A 135 12.81 -6.15 -25.16
C LYS A 135 13.10 -6.10 -23.67
N LEU A 136 14.04 -6.91 -23.21
CA LEU A 136 14.51 -6.90 -21.82
C LEU A 136 15.84 -6.15 -21.73
N VAL A 137 15.96 -5.27 -20.75
CA VAL A 137 17.18 -4.51 -20.46
C VAL A 137 17.40 -4.38 -18.95
N PRO A 138 18.65 -4.31 -18.46
CA PRO A 138 18.90 -3.89 -17.09
C PRO A 138 18.28 -2.52 -16.84
N TRP A 139 17.54 -2.39 -15.75
CA TRP A 139 16.89 -1.16 -15.37
C TRP A 139 17.74 -0.38 -14.38
N LEU A 140 17.88 0.92 -14.65
CA LEU A 140 18.47 1.88 -13.74
C LEU A 140 17.38 2.89 -13.35
N ALA A 141 17.07 2.97 -12.06
CA ALA A 141 16.10 3.95 -11.56
C ALA A 141 16.62 5.38 -11.82
N SER A 142 15.84 6.16 -12.58
CA SER A 142 16.11 7.59 -12.75
C SER A 142 15.65 8.38 -11.52
N GLN A 143 16.10 9.63 -11.38
CA GLN A 143 15.56 10.51 -10.32
C GLN A 143 14.05 10.69 -10.44
N THR A 144 13.52 10.71 -11.67
CA THR A 144 12.08 10.77 -11.93
C THR A 144 11.35 9.50 -11.52
N ASP A 145 12.01 8.34 -11.48
CA ASP A 145 11.43 7.09 -10.99
C ASP A 145 11.44 7.04 -9.45
N ILE A 146 12.52 7.52 -8.84
CA ILE A 146 12.68 7.57 -7.39
C ILE A 146 11.66 8.51 -6.74
N LEU A 147 11.36 9.65 -7.39
CA LEU A 147 10.42 10.65 -6.89
C LEU A 147 8.96 10.41 -7.32
N ALA A 148 8.67 9.25 -7.92
CA ALA A 148 7.35 8.92 -8.42
C ALA A 148 6.46 8.29 -7.35
N GLU A 149 5.17 8.62 -7.42
CA GLU A 149 4.12 8.08 -6.56
C GLU A 149 3.00 7.41 -7.36
N ASP A 150 3.28 7.04 -8.62
CA ASP A 150 2.35 6.42 -9.57
C ASP A 150 2.73 4.97 -9.89
N TRP A 151 3.40 4.28 -8.96
CA TRP A 151 3.80 2.88 -9.13
C TRP A 151 2.60 1.96 -8.96
N VAL A 152 2.48 0.93 -9.80
CA VAL A 152 1.41 -0.07 -9.77
C VAL A 152 1.99 -1.47 -9.83
N ILE A 153 1.32 -2.44 -9.22
CA ILE A 153 1.57 -3.87 -9.43
C ILE A 153 0.90 -4.26 -10.75
N VAL A 154 1.61 -5.02 -11.60
CA VAL A 154 1.07 -5.51 -12.88
C VAL A 154 1.02 -7.03 -12.98
N GLU A 155 1.70 -7.75 -12.09
CA GLU A 155 1.68 -9.21 -12.02
C GLU A 155 2.11 -9.68 -10.63
N GLU A 156 1.44 -10.70 -10.11
CA GLU A 156 1.74 -11.35 -8.84
C GLU A 156 2.83 -12.43 -9.00
N PRO A 157 3.62 -12.71 -7.94
CA PRO A 157 4.61 -13.78 -8.00
C PRO A 157 3.94 -15.16 -8.18
N GLY A 158 4.33 -15.90 -9.21
CA GLY A 158 3.89 -17.27 -9.45
C GLY A 158 2.75 -17.44 -10.45
N GLU A 159 2.25 -16.36 -11.05
CA GLU A 159 1.43 -16.45 -12.27
C GLU A 159 2.35 -16.77 -13.47
N GLU A 160 2.58 -18.06 -13.73
CA GLU A 160 3.23 -18.49 -14.98
C GLU A 160 2.21 -18.41 -16.14
N GLU A 161 2.47 -17.57 -17.15
CA GLU A 161 1.93 -17.72 -18.51
C GLU A 161 2.67 -18.81 -19.30
#